data_AF-A0A0G1M4U4-F1
#
_entry.id   AF-A0A0G1M4U4-F1
#
_cell.length_a   1.000
_cell.length_b   1.000
_cell.length_c   1.000
_cell.angle_alpha   90.00
_cell.angle_beta   90.00
_cell.angle_gamma   90.00
#
_symmetry.space_group_name_H-M   'P 1'
#
loop_
_entity.id
_entity.type
_entity.pdbx_description
1 polymer ?
#
loop_
_entity_poly.entity_id
_entity_poly.type
_entity_poly.pdbx_seq_one_letter_code
_entity_poly.pdbx_strand_id
1 'polypeptide(L)'
;MQAIIKIGSSQYLVEPGQEFLADRGQIDAVLFPDGAKVAIKDLGQVKGRKIRVAKYKAKSRYRKVRGFKPVYHKIKIEKITVDSREKRV
;
A
#
# COMPACT_ATOMS: atom_id res chain seq x y z
N MET A 1 14.44 -6.27 10.59
CA MET A 1 13.79 -7.46 9.99
C MET A 1 12.80 -6.97 8.96
N GLN A 2 12.75 -7.60 7.80
CA GLN A 2 11.90 -7.18 6.67
C GLN A 2 10.83 -8.24 6.37
N ALA A 3 9.71 -7.80 5.81
CA ALA A 3 8.67 -8.68 5.30
C ALA A 3 8.15 -8.17 3.95
N ILE A 4 7.60 -9.08 3.15
CA ILE A 4 6.86 -8.75 1.92
C ILE A 4 5.39 -9.00 2.21
N ILE A 5 4.60 -7.93 2.19
CA ILE A 5 3.14 -7.99 2.39
C ILE A 5 2.42 -7.71 1.08
N LYS A 6 1.30 -8.39 0.87
CA LYS A 6 0.39 -8.15 -0.25
C LYS A 6 -0.82 -7.37 0.23
N ILE A 7 -1.05 -6.23 -0.42
CA ILE A 7 -2.24 -5.40 -0.23
C ILE A 7 -2.82 -5.13 -1.63
N GLY A 8 -3.98 -5.73 -1.91
CA GLY A 8 -4.58 -5.72 -3.22
C GLY A 8 -3.74 -6.49 -4.23
N SER A 9 -3.48 -5.83 -5.35
CA SER A 9 -2.62 -6.33 -6.42
C SER A 9 -1.13 -6.06 -6.17
N SER A 10 -0.79 -5.18 -5.22
CA SER A 10 0.58 -4.73 -5.00
C SER A 10 1.24 -5.41 -3.81
N GLN A 11 2.55 -5.59 -3.91
CA GLN A 11 3.40 -6.10 -2.85
C GLN A 11 4.30 -4.98 -2.31
N TYR A 12 4.52 -4.97 -1.01
CA TYR A 12 5.33 -3.97 -0.33
C TYR A 12 6.42 -4.65 0.50
N LEU A 13 7.66 -4.21 0.32
CA LEU A 13 8.74 -4.49 1.25
C LEU A 13 8.58 -3.55 2.46
N VAL A 14 8.47 -4.12 3.65
CA VAL A 14 8.16 -3.35 4.86
C VAL A 14 9.12 -3.65 6.00
N GLU A 15 9.40 -2.58 6.76
CA GLU A 15 10.15 -2.61 8.01
C GLU A 15 9.26 -2.20 9.19
N PRO A 16 9.53 -2.72 10.41
CA PRO A 16 8.78 -2.32 11.60
C PRO A 16 9.01 -0.84 11.90
N GLY A 17 7.92 -0.10 12.15
CA GLY A 17 7.93 1.35 12.36
C GLY A 17 7.71 2.18 11.10
N GLN A 18 7.76 1.57 9.91
CA GLN A 18 7.55 2.27 8.64
C GLN A 18 6.09 2.67 8.44
N GLU A 19 5.89 3.87 7.88
CA GLU A 19 4.59 4.37 7.42
C GLU A 19 4.55 4.42 5.90
N PHE A 20 3.45 3.97 5.31
CA PHE A 20 3.25 4.00 3.86
C PHE A 20 1.78 4.21 3.48
N LEU A 21 1.55 4.52 2.21
CA LEU A 21 0.21 4.67 1.64
C LEU A 21 -0.16 3.40 0.88
N ALA A 22 -1.34 2.86 1.17
CA ALA A 22 -1.89 1.69 0.51
C ALA A 22 -3.32 1.96 0.01
N ASP A 23 -3.79 1.20 -0.96
CA ASP A 23 -5.16 1.37 -1.49
C ASP A 23 -6.25 0.89 -0.52
N ARG A 24 -5.93 -0.08 0.34
CA ARG A 24 -6.85 -0.68 1.32
C ARG A 24 -6.21 -0.72 2.69
N GLY A 25 -7.02 -0.60 3.76
CA GLY A 25 -6.57 -0.65 5.16
C GLY A 25 -6.32 -2.05 5.72
N GLN A 26 -6.37 -3.10 4.88
CA GLN A 26 -6.24 -4.50 5.31
C GLN A 26 -5.12 -5.20 4.54
N ILE A 27 -4.42 -6.11 5.21
CA ILE A 27 -3.45 -7.03 4.59
C ILE A 27 -4.22 -8.24 4.08
N ASP A 28 -4.01 -8.61 2.81
CA ASP A 28 -4.60 -9.83 2.26
C ASP A 28 -3.72 -11.06 2.52
N ALA A 29 -2.40 -10.92 2.40
CA ALA A 29 -1.45 -12.01 2.65
C ALA A 29 -0.07 -11.48 3.02
N VAL A 30 0.66 -12.25 3.84
CA VAL A 30 2.10 -12.10 4.02
C VAL A 30 2.77 -13.13 3.12
N LEU A 31 3.66 -12.67 2.24
CA LEU A 31 4.32 -13.53 1.25
C LEU A 31 5.71 -13.97 1.71
N PHE A 32 6.35 -13.17 2.56
CA PHE A 32 7.65 -13.50 3.11
C PHE A 32 7.89 -12.75 4.42
N PRO A 33 8.51 -13.35 5.45
CA PRO A 33 8.88 -14.77 5.56
C PRO A 33 7.67 -15.70 5.79
N ASP A 34 7.80 -16.98 5.43
CA ASP A 34 6.75 -17.98 5.69
C ASP A 34 6.42 -18.08 7.19
N GLY A 35 5.14 -18.23 7.51
CA GLY A 35 4.65 -18.27 8.90
C GLY A 35 4.74 -16.93 9.65
N ALA A 36 5.11 -15.83 8.99
CA ALA A 36 5.18 -14.52 9.62
C ALA A 36 3.80 -13.87 9.79
N LYS A 37 3.60 -13.24 10.94
CA LYS A 37 2.45 -12.38 11.25
C LYS A 37 2.91 -10.93 11.30
N VAL A 38 2.21 -10.06 10.58
CA VAL A 38 2.50 -8.61 10.56
C VAL A 38 1.35 -7.88 11.24
N ALA A 39 1.65 -7.22 12.36
CA ALA A 39 0.71 -6.35 13.05
C ALA A 39 0.76 -4.95 12.44
N ILE A 40 -0.41 -4.43 12.04
CA ILE A 40 -0.55 -3.11 11.45
C ILE A 40 -1.54 -2.25 12.21
N LYS A 41 -1.32 -0.95 12.12
CA LYS A 41 -2.24 0.09 12.56
C LYS A 41 -2.68 0.92 11.37
N ASP A 42 -3.97 0.91 11.09
CA ASP A 42 -4.57 1.85 10.12
C ASP A 42 -4.74 3.21 10.80
N LEU A 43 -4.05 4.23 10.27
CA LEU A 43 -4.14 5.62 10.74
C LEU A 43 -5.29 6.37 10.06
N GLY A 44 -5.99 5.73 9.12
CA GLY A 44 -7.17 6.23 8.47
C GLY A 44 -6.95 6.63 7.01
N GLN A 45 -8.04 7.10 6.41
CA GLN A 45 -8.11 7.41 5.00
C GLN A 45 -7.59 8.82 4.70
N VAL A 46 -6.70 8.93 3.72
CA VAL A 46 -6.03 10.16 3.31
C VAL A 46 -6.11 10.34 1.79
N LYS A 47 -6.23 11.60 1.36
CA LYS A 47 -6.21 11.94 -0.06
C LYS A 47 -4.77 12.16 -0.53
N GLY A 48 -4.36 11.44 -1.57
CA GLY A 48 -3.05 11.59 -2.19
C GLY A 48 -2.88 12.91 -2.94
N ARG A 49 -1.77 13.04 -3.65
CA ARG A 49 -1.47 14.25 -4.44
C ARG A 49 -2.48 14.43 -5.57
N LYS A 50 -2.90 15.66 -5.82
CA LYS A 50 -3.83 15.97 -6.92
C LYS A 50 -3.09 15.82 -8.25
N ILE A 51 -3.59 14.95 -9.11
CA ILE A 51 -3.08 14.73 -10.46
C ILE A 51 -3.93 15.54 -11.43
N ARG A 52 -3.29 16.39 -12.24
CA ARG A 52 -3.96 17.19 -13.27
C ARG A 52 -4.04 16.37 -14.56
N VAL A 53 -5.24 15.96 -14.94
CA VAL A 53 -5.50 15.21 -16.19
C VAL A 53 -5.98 16.18 -17.25
N ALA A 54 -5.14 16.43 -18.25
CA ALA A 54 -5.48 17.26 -19.41
C ALA A 54 -5.70 16.37 -20.64
N LYS A 55 -6.88 16.48 -21.27
CA LYS A 55 -7.20 15.84 -22.54
C LYS A 55 -7.23 16.91 -23.62
N TYR A 56 -6.54 16.67 -24.74
CA TYR A 56 -6.48 17.57 -25.87
C TYR A 56 -6.59 16.76 -27.17
N LYS A 57 -7.31 17.29 -28.15
CA LYS A 57 -7.32 16.79 -29.53
C LYS A 57 -7.07 17.95 -30.48
N ALA A 58 -6.07 17.81 -31.35
CA ALA A 58 -5.70 18.85 -32.31
C ALA A 58 -6.86 19.19 -33.27
N LYS A 59 -6.97 20.46 -33.67
CA LYS A 59 -7.91 20.99 -34.68
C LYS A 59 -9.41 20.68 -34.47
N SER A 60 -9.79 20.13 -33.32
CA SER A 60 -11.18 19.80 -32.98
C SER A 60 -11.75 20.72 -31.88
N ARG A 61 -10.99 21.73 -31.43
CA ARG A 61 -11.28 22.59 -30.26
C ARG A 61 -11.51 21.82 -28.95
N TYR A 62 -11.37 20.49 -28.94
CA TYR A 62 -11.56 19.65 -27.76
C TYR A 62 -10.34 19.75 -26.84
N ARG A 63 -10.53 20.45 -25.72
CA ARG A 63 -9.60 20.51 -24.60
C ARG A 63 -10.41 20.39 -23.30
N LYS A 64 -10.06 19.45 -22.43
CA LYS A 64 -10.73 19.25 -21.13
C LYS A 64 -9.68 19.02 -20.06
N VAL A 65 -9.78 19.75 -18.96
CA VAL A 65 -8.92 19.57 -17.78
C VAL A 65 -9.78 19.06 -16.64
N ARG A 66 -9.34 17.97 -16.00
CA ARG A 66 -9.96 17.41 -14.81
C ARG A 66 -8.89 17.20 -13.74
N GLY A 67 -9.29 17.31 -12.48
CA GLY A 67 -8.48 16.90 -11.35
C GLY A 67 -8.85 15.48 -10.94
N PHE A 68 -7.85 14.65 -10.69
CA PHE A 68 -8.01 13.39 -9.98
C PHE A 68 -7.25 13.46 -8.67
N LYS A 69 -7.83 12.95 -7.58
CA LYS A 69 -7.14 12.88 -6.29
C LYS A 69 -7.36 11.46 -5.74
N PRO A 70 -6.34 10.59 -5.75
CA PRO A 70 -6.50 9.23 -5.27
C PRO A 70 -6.75 9.24 -3.76
N VAL A 71 -7.45 8.23 -3.29
CA VAL A 71 -7.77 8.02 -1.89
C VAL A 71 -7.02 6.78 -1.43
N TYR A 72 -6.24 6.93 -0.36
CA TYR A 72 -5.37 5.90 0.20
C TYR A 72 -5.67 5.72 1.69
N HIS A 73 -5.19 4.63 2.26
CA HIS A 73 -5.07 4.41 3.70
C HIS A 73 -3.62 4.62 4.12
N LYS A 74 -3.41 5.37 5.20
CA LYS A 74 -2.08 5.53 5.78
C LYS A 74 -1.88 4.41 6.80
N ILE A 75 -0.97 3.49 6.49
CA ILE A 75 -0.73 2.31 7.31
C ILE A 75 0.63 2.44 8.00
N LYS A 76 0.66 2.06 9.28
CA LYS A 76 1.90 1.92 10.06
C LYS A 76 2.10 0.44 10.41
N ILE A 77 3.32 -0.06 10.17
CA ILE A 77 3.72 -1.39 10.60
C ILE A 77 4.20 -1.31 12.06
N GLU A 78 3.59 -2.06 12.96
CA GLU A 78 3.98 -2.05 14.37
C GLU A 78 5.03 -3.13 14.65
N LYS A 79 4.70 -4.39 14.34
CA LYS A 79 5.56 -5.54 14.65
C LYS A 79 5.46 -6.60 13.57
N ILE A 80 6.57 -7.29 13.38
CA ILE A 80 6.68 -8.49 12.53
C ILE A 80 7.10 -9.62 13.46
N THR A 81 6.27 -10.65 13.56
CA THR A 81 6.53 -11.84 14.38
C THR A 81 6.70 -13.04 13.46
N VAL A 82 7.76 -13.83 13.65
CA VAL A 82 7.94 -15.11 12.96
C VAL A 82 7.80 -16.21 13.99
N ASP A 83 6.89 -17.16 13.76
CA ASP A 83 6.76 -18.35 14.60
C ASP A 83 7.92 -19.30 14.26
N SER A 84 8.92 -19.36 15.12
CA SER A 84 10.18 -20.08 14.87
C SER A 84 10.09 -21.60 15.09
N ARG A 85 8.87 -22.14 15.28
CA ARG A 85 8.65 -23.56 15.63
C ARG A 85 8.78 -24.54 14.47
N GLU A 86 8.76 -24.08 13.21
CA GLU A 86 8.71 -24.98 12.03
C GLU A 86 10.09 -25.34 11.44
N LYS A 87 11.20 -24.77 11.93
CA LYS A 87 12.57 -25.09 11.46
C LYS A 87 13.35 -25.99 12.43
N ARG A 88 12.75 -27.11 12.85
CA ARG A 88 13.48 -28.25 13.44
C ARG A 88 13.41 -29.44 12.49
N VAL A 89 14.32 -29.47 11.51
CA VAL A 89 14.73 -30.68 10.79
C VAL A 89 16.24 -30.59 10.58
#